data_AF-A0A940BE32-F1
#
_entry.id   AF-A0A940BE32-F1
#
_cell.length_a   1.000
_cell.length_b   1.000
_cell.length_c   1.000
_cell.angle_alpha   90.00
_cell.angle_beta   90.00
_cell.angle_gamma   90.00
#
_symmetry.space_group_name_H-M   'P 1'
#
loop_
_entity.id
_entity.type
_entity.pdbx_description
1 polymer ?
#
loop_
_entity_poly.entity_id
_entity_poly.type
_entity_poly.pdbx_seq_one_letter_code
_entity_poly.pdbx_strand_id
1 'polypeptide(L)'
;MEMEEEAIIDKYLSKPYWIIDVLPMQVPANGEGQYFRIEEYVRHSSLMETISRKFLALLLKINCYEAMDLFLAVDGWEHNPAPERLEQCLMAHDSLHVLFASMDSLISISGDDSYMTLYTSDEKVVELLRPLAASVGLFVWQPKA
;
A
#
# COMPACT_ATOMS: atom_id res chain seq x y z
N MET A 1 10.47 21.59 9.00
CA MET A 1 9.70 20.45 9.49
C MET A 1 9.11 19.68 8.33
N GLU A 2 8.18 20.23 7.52
CA GLU A 2 7.67 19.55 6.31
C GLU A 2 8.78 18.99 5.38
N MET A 3 9.81 19.80 5.08
CA MET A 3 10.96 19.35 4.27
C MET A 3 11.74 18.16 4.86
N GLU A 4 11.73 17.96 6.18
CA GLU A 4 12.43 16.82 6.81
C GLU A 4 11.57 15.55 6.78
N GLU A 5 10.25 15.69 6.80
CA GLU A 5 9.29 14.58 6.72
C GLU A 5 9.23 14.00 5.30
N GLU A 6 9.18 14.87 4.28
CA GLU A 6 9.23 14.46 2.87
C GLU A 6 10.57 13.80 2.52
N ALA A 7 11.68 14.27 3.10
CA ALA A 7 13.00 13.67 2.88
C ALA A 7 13.08 12.22 3.37
N ILE A 8 12.31 11.85 4.40
CA ILE A 8 12.21 10.45 4.85
C ILE A 8 11.52 9.62 3.77
N ILE A 9 10.40 10.09 3.22
CA ILE A 9 9.64 9.39 2.19
C ILE A 9 10.50 9.21 0.93
N ASP A 10 11.13 10.28 0.45
CA ASP A 10 12.00 10.27 -0.74
C ASP A 10 13.13 9.22 -0.65
N LYS A 11 13.71 9.06 0.55
CA LYS A 11 14.71 8.01 0.81
C LYS A 11 14.15 6.63 0.47
N TYR A 12 12.93 6.30 0.89
CA TYR A 12 12.33 5.00 0.61
C TYR A 12 11.85 4.86 -0.82
N LEU A 13 11.35 5.93 -1.46
CA LEU A 13 10.90 5.88 -2.86
C LEU A 13 12.01 5.49 -3.84
N SER A 14 13.29 5.68 -3.45
CA SER A 14 14.46 5.24 -4.24
C SER A 14 14.78 3.75 -4.15
N LYS A 15 14.14 3.01 -3.23
CA LYS A 15 14.38 1.57 -3.05
C LYS A 15 13.72 0.75 -4.16
N PRO A 16 14.13 -0.51 -4.35
CA PRO A 16 13.31 -1.47 -5.07
C PRO A 16 11.88 -1.48 -4.55
N TYR A 17 10.93 -1.71 -5.45
CA TYR A 17 9.53 -1.68 -5.11
C TYR A 17 8.79 -2.91 -5.63
N TRP A 18 7.73 -3.26 -4.91
CA TRP A 18 6.80 -4.34 -5.22
C TRP A 18 5.39 -3.79 -5.18
N ILE A 19 4.52 -4.36 -5.99
CA ILE A 19 3.12 -4.04 -6.05
C ILE A 19 2.34 -5.04 -5.21
N ILE A 20 1.41 -4.52 -4.40
CA ILE A 20 0.44 -5.29 -3.62
C ILE A 20 -0.94 -5.03 -4.23
N ASP A 21 -1.48 -6.01 -4.96
CA ASP A 21 -2.66 -5.83 -5.83
C ASP A 21 -3.62 -7.03 -5.68
N VAL A 22 -4.89 -6.84 -6.03
CA VAL A 22 -5.86 -7.93 -6.21
C VAL A 22 -5.49 -8.85 -7.38
N LEU A 23 -4.68 -8.37 -8.33
CA LEU A 23 -4.16 -9.16 -9.44
C LEU A 23 -2.77 -9.75 -9.11
N PRO A 24 -2.49 -11.01 -9.48
CA PRO A 24 -1.26 -11.70 -9.09
C PRO A 24 -0.02 -11.29 -9.89
N MET A 25 -0.17 -10.50 -10.94
CA MET A 25 0.90 -10.01 -11.79
C MET A 25 0.45 -8.81 -12.62
N GLN A 26 1.42 -8.05 -13.12
CA GLN A 26 1.18 -6.95 -14.04
C GLN A 26 0.40 -7.42 -15.28
N VAL A 27 -0.70 -6.73 -15.58
CA VAL A 27 -1.47 -6.97 -16.81
C VAL A 27 -0.74 -6.32 -18.00
N PRO A 28 -0.51 -7.05 -19.11
CA PRO A 28 0.11 -6.47 -20.31
C PRO A 28 -0.72 -5.33 -20.90
N ALA A 29 -0.07 -4.22 -21.24
CA ALA A 29 -0.73 -3.05 -21.84
C ALA A 29 -1.39 -3.35 -23.21
N ASN A 30 -0.87 -4.34 -23.93
CA ASN A 30 -1.37 -4.80 -25.23
C ASN A 30 -2.16 -6.12 -25.15
N GLY A 31 -2.64 -6.49 -23.96
CA GLY A 31 -3.48 -7.67 -23.79
C GLY A 31 -4.85 -7.52 -24.45
N GLU A 32 -5.47 -8.62 -24.86
CA GLU A 32 -6.85 -8.65 -25.39
C GLU A 32 -7.92 -8.52 -24.30
N GLY A 33 -7.50 -8.53 -23.03
CA GLY A 33 -8.37 -8.34 -21.87
C GLY A 33 -8.90 -6.92 -21.74
N GLN A 34 -9.80 -6.72 -20.77
CA GLN A 34 -10.49 -5.44 -20.55
C GLN A 34 -9.94 -4.65 -19.37
N TYR A 35 -8.68 -4.87 -18.98
CA TYR A 35 -8.11 -4.35 -17.73
C TYR A 35 -8.38 -2.86 -17.51
N PHE A 36 -8.05 -2.00 -18.48
CA PHE A 36 -8.25 -0.55 -18.32
C PHE A 36 -9.73 -0.16 -18.13
N ARG A 37 -10.67 -0.84 -18.81
CA ARG A 37 -12.11 -0.61 -18.60
C ARG A 37 -12.59 -1.12 -17.25
N ILE A 38 -12.05 -2.26 -16.80
CA ILE A 38 -12.38 -2.85 -15.50
C ILE A 38 -11.83 -1.96 -14.38
N GLU A 39 -10.60 -1.48 -14.50
CA GLU A 39 -9.98 -0.56 -13.54
C GLU A 39 -10.79 0.74 -13.43
N GLU A 40 -11.17 1.33 -14.56
CA GLU A 40 -12.04 2.52 -14.56
C GLU A 40 -13.40 2.23 -13.90
N TYR A 41 -14.01 1.07 -14.15
CA TYR A 41 -15.26 0.68 -13.49
C TYR A 41 -15.08 0.49 -11.97
N VAL A 42 -13.97 -0.13 -11.54
CA VAL A 42 -13.66 -0.32 -10.12
C VAL A 42 -13.48 1.02 -9.42
N ARG A 43 -12.72 1.96 -10.02
CA ARG A 43 -12.46 3.30 -9.47
C ARG A 43 -13.73 4.10 -9.18
N HIS A 44 -14.79 3.88 -9.96
CA HIS A 44 -16.06 4.62 -9.82
C HIS A 44 -17.20 3.78 -9.21
N SER A 45 -16.89 2.66 -8.57
CA SER A 45 -17.89 1.78 -7.94
C SER A 45 -17.53 1.46 -6.49
N SER A 46 -18.48 0.85 -5.76
CA SER A 46 -18.26 0.36 -4.40
C SER A 46 -17.23 -0.78 -4.30
N LEU A 47 -16.72 -1.27 -5.44
CA LEU A 47 -15.60 -2.20 -5.47
C LEU A 47 -14.32 -1.56 -4.92
N MET A 48 -14.13 -0.24 -5.08
CA MET A 48 -12.98 0.44 -4.51
C MET A 48 -12.99 0.39 -2.98
N GLU A 49 -14.15 0.58 -2.32
CA GLU A 49 -14.28 0.40 -0.87
C GLU A 49 -13.92 -1.03 -0.44
N THR A 50 -14.30 -2.03 -1.25
CA THR A 50 -13.94 -3.44 -0.99
C THR A 50 -12.42 -3.65 -1.05
N ILE A 51 -11.72 -2.94 -1.94
CA ILE A 51 -10.26 -2.97 -2.04
C ILE A 51 -9.63 -2.24 -0.85
N SER A 52 -10.10 -1.05 -0.48
CA SER A 52 -9.63 -0.32 0.71
C SER A 52 -9.78 -1.15 1.99
N ARG A 53 -10.85 -1.94 2.12
CA ARG A 53 -11.01 -2.88 3.26
C ARG A 53 -9.97 -4.00 3.27
N LYS A 54 -9.49 -4.45 2.10
CA LYS A 54 -8.38 -5.42 2.01
C LYS A 54 -7.05 -4.78 2.41
N PHE A 55 -6.82 -3.51 2.03
CA PHE A 55 -5.64 -2.75 2.46
C PHE A 55 -5.62 -2.57 3.98
N LEU A 56 -6.74 -2.15 4.57
CA LEU A 56 -6.89 -2.05 6.02
C LEU A 56 -6.59 -3.39 6.70
N ALA A 57 -7.20 -4.47 6.22
CA ALA A 57 -6.98 -5.80 6.78
C ALA A 57 -5.52 -6.26 6.69
N LEU A 58 -4.80 -5.91 5.62
CA LEU A 58 -3.36 -6.18 5.51
C LEU A 58 -2.56 -5.36 6.53
N LEU A 59 -2.77 -4.05 6.56
CA LEU A 59 -2.01 -3.15 7.45
C LEU A 59 -2.24 -3.50 8.92
N LEU A 60 -3.46 -3.81 9.34
CA LEU A 60 -3.75 -4.27 10.72
C LEU A 60 -3.04 -5.59 11.06
N LYS A 61 -2.94 -6.52 10.10
CA LYS A 61 -2.17 -7.76 10.29
C LYS A 61 -0.68 -7.48 10.43
N ILE A 62 -0.11 -6.58 9.63
CA ILE A 62 1.29 -6.16 9.78
C ILE A 62 1.50 -5.48 11.13
N ASN A 63 0.54 -4.64 11.57
CA ASN A 63 0.61 -3.94 12.85
C ASN A 63 0.70 -4.85 14.09
N CYS A 64 0.20 -6.08 13.97
CA CYS A 64 0.31 -7.08 15.03
C CYS A 64 1.76 -7.56 15.24
N TYR A 65 2.64 -7.38 14.24
CA TYR A 65 4.03 -7.79 14.28
C TYR A 65 5.00 -6.60 14.37
N GLU A 66 4.60 -5.43 13.84
CA GLU A 66 5.44 -4.24 13.78
C GLU A 66 4.68 -2.96 14.07
N ALA A 67 5.32 -2.04 14.79
CA ALA A 67 4.84 -0.67 14.88
C ALA A 67 4.88 -0.01 13.49
N MET A 68 3.90 0.85 13.20
CA MET A 68 3.86 1.62 11.97
C MET A 68 3.73 3.11 12.26
N ASP A 69 4.41 3.93 11.48
CA ASP A 69 4.20 5.38 11.45
C ASP A 69 3.36 5.72 10.21
N LEU A 70 2.26 6.43 10.40
CA LEU A 70 1.37 6.87 9.33
C LEU A 70 1.70 8.33 8.99
N PHE A 71 1.93 8.62 7.72
CA PHE A 71 2.07 9.99 7.23
C PHE A 71 0.88 10.37 6.35
N LEU A 72 0.27 11.49 6.68
CA LEU A 72 -0.74 12.18 5.88
C LEU A 72 -0.22 13.59 5.59
N ALA A 73 -0.29 14.04 4.34
CA ALA A 73 0.22 15.36 3.97
C ALA A 73 -0.39 16.52 4.78
N VAL A 74 -1.62 16.36 5.26
CA VAL A 74 -2.33 17.37 6.07
C VAL A 74 -2.03 17.31 7.57
N ASP A 75 -1.67 16.13 8.10
CA ASP A 75 -1.56 15.88 9.54
C ASP A 75 -0.12 15.56 10.00
N GLY A 76 0.81 15.33 9.05
CA GLY A 76 2.18 14.91 9.33
C GLY A 76 2.29 13.45 9.76
N TRP A 77 3.35 13.11 10.50
CA TRP A 77 3.57 11.76 11.02
C TRP A 77 2.78 11.49 12.31
N GLU A 78 2.09 10.36 12.34
CA GLU A 78 1.39 9.79 13.49
C GLU A 78 1.98 8.42 13.83
N HIS A 79 2.54 8.29 15.04
CA HIS A 79 3.13 7.03 15.50
C HIS A 79 2.05 6.06 15.99
N ASN A 80 2.03 4.86 15.41
CA ASN A 80 1.17 3.73 15.76
C ASN A 80 -0.30 4.13 15.98
N PRO A 81 -0.98 4.63 14.92
CA PRO A 81 -2.34 5.12 15.02
C PRO A 81 -3.30 4.01 15.49
N ALA A 82 -4.41 4.41 16.12
CA ALA A 82 -5.46 3.47 16.47
C ALA A 82 -6.06 2.83 15.19
N PRO A 83 -6.52 1.56 15.23
CA PRO A 83 -7.13 0.89 14.08
C PRO A 83 -8.24 1.70 13.39
N GLU A 84 -9.07 2.40 14.17
CA GLU A 84 -10.17 3.23 13.68
C GLU A 84 -9.66 4.45 12.91
N ARG A 85 -8.52 5.01 13.32
CA ARG A 85 -7.88 6.14 12.63
C ARG A 85 -7.35 5.69 11.27
N LEU A 86 -6.71 4.52 11.21
CA LEU A 86 -6.23 3.95 9.95
C LEU A 86 -7.39 3.64 8.98
N GLU A 87 -8.51 3.11 9.50
CA GLU A 87 -9.71 2.90 8.69
C GLU A 87 -10.23 4.21 8.11
N GLN A 88 -10.36 5.27 8.92
CA GLN A 88 -10.83 6.57 8.46
C GLN A 88 -9.99 7.12 7.30
N CYS A 89 -8.66 7.05 7.40
CA CYS A 89 -7.76 7.55 6.36
C CYS A 89 -7.89 6.77 5.05
N LEU A 90 -7.99 5.44 5.11
CA LEU A 90 -8.16 4.60 3.92
C LEU A 90 -9.53 4.77 3.24
N MET A 91 -10.58 5.02 4.03
CA MET A 91 -11.94 5.23 3.51
C MET A 91 -12.17 6.65 3.02
N ALA A 92 -11.37 7.62 3.46
CA ALA A 92 -11.35 8.97 2.92
C ALA A 92 -10.74 9.03 1.51
N HIS A 93 -10.06 7.96 1.07
CA HIS A 93 -9.30 7.93 -0.18
C HIS A 93 -8.19 9.00 -0.22
N ASP A 94 -7.59 9.27 0.94
CA ASP A 94 -6.41 10.15 1.01
C ASP A 94 -5.16 9.35 0.64
N SER A 95 -4.24 10.00 -0.08
CA SER A 95 -2.91 9.43 -0.29
C SER A 95 -2.15 9.43 1.03
N LEU A 96 -1.58 8.27 1.38
CA LEU A 96 -0.89 8.09 2.64
C LEU A 96 0.34 7.21 2.49
N HIS A 97 1.29 7.40 3.41
CA HIS A 97 2.47 6.56 3.52
C HIS A 97 2.51 5.88 4.88
N VAL A 98 2.87 4.60 4.90
CA VAL A 98 3.00 3.80 6.11
C VAL A 98 4.43 3.30 6.23
N LEU A 99 5.15 3.79 7.22
CA LEU A 99 6.54 3.45 7.48
C LEU A 99 6.63 2.35 8.54
N PHE A 100 7.41 1.31 8.24
CA PHE A 100 7.79 0.25 9.17
C PHE A 100 9.28 0.39 9.45
N ALA A 101 9.65 1.19 10.45
CA ALA A 101 11.04 1.58 10.70
C ALA A 101 11.97 0.39 11.00
N SER A 102 11.50 -0.60 11.75
CA SER A 102 12.21 -1.85 12.07
C SER A 102 12.49 -2.72 10.84
N MET A 103 11.57 -2.71 9.87
CA MET A 103 11.68 -3.42 8.60
C MET A 103 12.38 -2.60 7.51
N ASP A 104 12.78 -1.37 7.80
CA ASP A 104 13.34 -0.42 6.83
C ASP A 104 12.52 -0.41 5.52
N SER A 105 11.19 -0.31 5.65
CA SER A 105 10.25 -0.44 4.53
C SER A 105 9.12 0.58 4.59
N LEU A 106 8.62 1.00 3.42
CA LEU A 106 7.53 1.95 3.27
C LEU A 106 6.42 1.36 2.40
N ILE A 107 5.16 1.48 2.80
CA ILE A 107 4.02 1.27 1.92
C ILE A 107 3.45 2.64 1.51
N SER A 108 3.23 2.84 0.22
CA SER A 108 2.54 4.00 -0.34
C SER A 108 1.20 3.59 -0.90
N ILE A 109 0.17 4.39 -0.63
CA ILE A 109 -1.19 4.21 -1.13
C ILE A 109 -1.63 5.51 -1.76
N SER A 110 -1.97 5.49 -3.05
CA SER A 110 -2.67 6.62 -3.69
C SER A 110 -4.17 6.45 -3.49
N GLY A 111 -4.88 7.55 -3.22
CA GLY A 111 -6.32 7.53 -2.97
C GLY A 111 -7.19 6.88 -4.05
N ASP A 112 -6.72 6.93 -5.30
CA ASP A 112 -7.40 6.47 -6.51
C ASP A 112 -6.87 5.13 -7.07
N ASP A 113 -5.83 4.56 -6.44
CA ASP A 113 -5.21 3.32 -6.88
C ASP A 113 -5.88 2.09 -6.29
N SER A 114 -5.99 1.05 -7.13
CA SER A 114 -6.49 -0.27 -6.73
C SER A 114 -5.40 -1.21 -6.19
N TYR A 115 -4.19 -0.68 -5.98
CA TYR A 115 -3.02 -1.38 -5.46
C TYR A 115 -2.24 -0.50 -4.47
N MET A 116 -1.34 -1.12 -3.71
CA MET A 116 -0.35 -0.42 -2.89
C MET A 116 1.06 -0.66 -3.43
N THR A 117 1.99 0.23 -3.13
CA THR A 117 3.41 0.05 -3.47
C THR A 117 4.22 -0.13 -2.21
N LEU A 118 4.91 -1.27 -2.10
CA LEU A 118 5.89 -1.55 -1.05
C LEU A 118 7.28 -1.18 -1.55
N TYR A 119 7.98 -0.30 -0.85
CA TYR A 119 9.38 0.03 -1.06
C TYR A 119 10.24 -0.63 0.02
N THR A 120 11.13 -1.52 -0.39
CA THR A 120 12.04 -2.22 0.53
C THR A 120 13.32 -2.66 -0.19
N SER A 121 14.34 -3.05 0.56
CA SER A 121 15.50 -3.75 -0.01
C SER A 121 15.73 -5.10 0.64
N ASP A 122 14.85 -5.47 1.57
CA ASP A 122 14.93 -6.72 2.32
C ASP A 122 13.87 -7.72 1.82
N GLU A 123 14.33 -8.77 1.15
CA GLU A 123 13.47 -9.85 0.67
C GLU A 123 12.71 -10.55 1.80
N LYS A 124 13.20 -10.54 3.04
CA LYS A 124 12.47 -11.12 4.18
C LYS A 124 11.16 -10.39 4.47
N VAL A 125 11.12 -9.08 4.22
CA VAL A 125 9.89 -8.29 4.32
C VAL A 125 8.89 -8.79 3.28
N VAL A 126 9.33 -8.99 2.04
CA VAL A 126 8.49 -9.53 0.97
C VAL A 126 8.01 -10.95 1.31
N GLU A 127 8.88 -11.82 1.81
CA GLU A 127 8.54 -13.19 2.24
C GLU A 127 7.49 -13.21 3.35
N LEU A 128 7.55 -12.27 4.31
CA LEU A 128 6.54 -12.11 5.35
C LEU A 128 5.22 -11.55 4.80
N LEU A 129 5.29 -10.55 3.92
CA LEU A 129 4.10 -9.87 3.41
C LEU A 129 3.30 -10.74 2.43
N ARG A 130 3.94 -11.65 1.68
CA ARG A 130 3.26 -12.57 0.74
C ARG A 130 2.11 -13.36 1.39
N PRO A 131 2.32 -14.14 2.47
CA PRO A 131 1.22 -14.89 3.11
C PRO A 131 0.20 -13.96 3.77
N LEU A 132 0.61 -12.81 4.32
CA LEU A 132 -0.32 -11.84 4.90
C LEU A 132 -1.24 -11.25 3.82
N ALA A 133 -0.69 -10.82 2.69
CA ALA A 133 -1.44 -10.31 1.53
C ALA A 133 -2.37 -11.39 0.97
N ALA A 134 -1.87 -12.62 0.76
CA ALA A 134 -2.68 -13.72 0.25
C ALA A 134 -3.88 -14.02 1.16
N SER A 135 -3.71 -13.92 2.48
CA SER A 135 -4.78 -14.16 3.46
C SER A 135 -5.90 -13.09 3.45
N VAL A 136 -5.71 -11.97 2.75
CA VAL A 136 -6.74 -10.96 2.50
C VAL A 136 -7.13 -10.88 1.01
N GLY A 137 -6.65 -11.82 0.20
CA GLY A 137 -6.89 -11.89 -1.23
C GLY A 137 -6.21 -10.76 -2.01
N LEU A 138 -4.97 -10.45 -1.64
CA LEU A 138 -4.02 -9.61 -2.36
C LEU A 138 -2.78 -10.44 -2.71
N PHE A 139 -1.98 -9.94 -3.65
CA PHE A 139 -0.78 -10.60 -4.14
C PHE A 139 0.38 -9.61 -4.19
N VAL A 140 1.58 -10.10 -3.87
CA VAL A 140 2.82 -9.30 -3.92
C VAL A 140 3.64 -9.75 -5.12
N TRP A 141 3.91 -8.83 -6.04
CA TRP A 141 4.72 -9.08 -7.24
C TRP A 141 5.61 -7.89 -7.56
N GLN A 142 6.73 -8.15 -8.21
CA GLN A 142 7.66 -7.10 -8.66
C GLN A 142 7.39 -6.81 -10.14
N PRO A 143 7.25 -5.54 -10.55
CA PRO A 143 7.18 -5.20 -11.97
C PRO A 143 8.44 -5.67 -12.69
N LYS A 144 8.28 -6.09 -13.94
CA LYS A 144 9.44 -6.40 -14.78
C LYS A 144 10.03 -5.07 -15.28
N ALA A 145 11.34 -4.93 -15.15
CA ALA A 145 12.10 -3.81 -15.74
C ALA A 145 12.03 -3.82 -17.26
#